data_AF-A0A2N6IQW2-F1
#
_entry.id   AF-A0A2N6IQW2-F1
#
_cell.length_a   1.000
_cell.length_b   1.000
_cell.length_c   1.000
_cell.angle_alpha   90.00
_cell.angle_beta   90.00
_cell.angle_gamma   90.00
#
_symmetry.space_group_name_H-M   'P 1'
#
loop_
_entity.id
_entity.type
_entity.pdbx_description
1 polymer ?
#
loop_
_entity_poly.entity_id
_entity_poly.type
_entity_poly.pdbx_seq_one_letter_code
_entity_poly.pdbx_strand_id
1 'polypeptide(L)'
;MTTTAIHLLLLTDLVADLPVAVRLQRLVGSLRAHFGCEAVALLKLDGEHLRPVAMAGLASDALGRRFAIADHPRLAAILQRRGVLCFHHDSSLPDPYDGLIAERAGEPLPVHDCMGMALDLEGERWGVITLDALQVGTFNARAQRDLGELACAIEAAVRVTRLETEIRALRLSGGAMLADAQAPREEHDFVGQSRAITQLLHELQVVAESDLPVLLLGETGVGKELCAHRLHRLSRRAGKPLIHVNCAALPESLAESELFGHVRGAFSGAVSDRPGRFEAAEGGTLFLDEVGELPLSIQAKLLRTLQNGEIQRLGADRPRRVNVRVIAATNRSLREHVRDGTFRADLYHRLSVYPVPIPPLRERGNDVLLLAGGFLELNRARLGLRSLRLSAAAENALCHYRWPGNVRELEHVISRAALKAVIRGANRKDIVTLETDMLDLDALEAPAGTDALLPAPAACGTPAAPLLSMHQIVEASQRQAIRQALALHQDNWAAAARHLGLDASNLHKLARRVGLKA
;
A
#
# COMPACT_ATOMS: atom_id res chain seq x y z
N MET A 1 -1.82 25.97 29.22
CA MET A 1 -0.74 26.85 28.69
C MET A 1 -1.36 28.19 28.28
N THR A 2 -0.68 29.31 28.47
CA THR A 2 -1.14 30.62 27.96
C THR A 2 -0.86 30.75 26.46
N THR A 3 -1.66 31.53 25.72
CA THR A 3 -1.50 31.78 24.27
C THR A 3 -0.08 32.28 23.95
N THR A 4 0.49 33.13 24.82
CA THR A 4 1.87 33.62 24.73
C THR A 4 2.92 32.52 24.83
N ALA A 5 2.72 31.51 25.68
CA ALA A 5 3.68 30.40 25.85
C ALA A 5 3.74 29.50 24.61
N ILE A 6 2.60 29.28 23.94
CA ILE A 6 2.56 28.50 22.69
C ILE A 6 3.12 29.29 21.53
N HIS A 7 2.82 30.58 21.43
CA HIS A 7 3.49 31.47 20.47
C HIS A 7 5.01 31.34 20.58
N LEU A 8 5.55 31.40 21.80
CA LEU A 8 6.99 31.25 22.01
C LEU A 8 7.52 29.87 21.59
N LEU A 9 6.79 28.79 21.87
CA LEU A 9 7.15 27.44 21.45
C LEU A 9 7.17 27.30 19.92
N LEU A 10 6.12 27.77 19.24
CA LEU A 10 6.03 27.73 17.79
C LEU A 10 7.14 28.54 17.13
N LEU A 11 7.41 29.74 17.66
CA LEU A 11 8.51 30.59 17.19
C LEU A 11 9.88 29.96 17.45
N THR A 12 10.05 29.19 18.52
CA THR A 12 11.31 28.48 18.81
C THR A 12 11.54 27.34 17.81
N ASP A 13 10.49 26.57 17.51
CA ASP A 13 10.54 25.48 16.53
C ASP A 13 10.80 25.97 15.08
N LEU A 14 10.48 27.24 14.78
CA LEU A 14 10.80 27.89 13.50
C LEU A 14 12.29 28.15 13.31
N VAL A 15 13.03 28.39 14.40
CA VAL A 15 14.48 28.69 14.36
C VAL A 15 15.31 27.41 14.45
N ALA A 16 14.70 26.31 14.91
CA ALA A 16 15.36 25.02 15.03
C ALA A 16 15.43 24.26 13.68
N ASP A 17 16.58 23.63 13.41
CA ASP A 17 16.75 22.71 12.29
C ASP A 17 16.08 21.36 12.61
N LEU A 18 14.77 21.30 12.38
CA LEU A 18 13.95 20.12 12.62
C LEU A 18 13.60 19.44 11.30
N PRO A 19 13.45 18.10 11.28
CA PRO A 19 12.77 17.42 10.19
C PRO A 19 11.34 17.96 10.02
N VAL A 20 10.89 18.11 8.78
CA VAL A 20 9.56 18.62 8.40
C VAL A 20 8.44 17.95 9.20
N ALA A 21 8.44 16.61 9.23
CA ALA A 21 7.43 15.83 9.95
C ALA A 21 7.46 16.12 11.45
N VAL A 22 8.64 16.31 12.05
CA VAL A 22 8.77 16.59 13.48
C VAL A 22 8.24 17.98 13.83
N ARG A 23 8.55 19.00 13.01
CA ARG A 23 8.06 20.37 13.26
C ARG A 23 6.54 20.44 13.19
N LEU A 24 5.94 19.88 12.15
CA LEU A 24 4.48 19.89 12.00
C LEU A 24 3.79 19.02 13.08
N GLN A 25 4.41 17.92 13.50
CA GLN A 25 3.88 17.09 14.58
C GLN A 25 3.91 17.81 15.94
N ARG A 26 4.98 18.56 16.24
CA ARG A 26 5.07 19.39 17.45
C ARG A 26 4.05 20.53 17.44
N LEU A 27 3.81 21.14 16.28
CA LEU A 27 2.79 22.16 16.08
C LEU A 27 1.40 21.61 16.49
N VAL A 28 0.96 20.50 15.88
CA VAL A 28 -0.37 19.93 16.20
C VAL A 28 -0.44 19.40 17.64
N GLY A 29 0.64 18.84 18.18
CA GLY A 29 0.71 18.41 19.58
C GLY A 29 0.60 19.56 20.60
N SER A 30 1.24 20.69 20.29
CA SER A 30 1.18 21.90 21.14
C SER A 30 -0.21 22.54 21.13
N LEU A 31 -0.86 22.56 19.96
CA LEU A 31 -2.24 23.03 19.83
C LEU A 31 -3.20 22.12 20.60
N ARG A 32 -3.06 20.80 20.47
CA ARG A 32 -3.86 19.82 21.23
C ARG A 32 -3.77 20.07 22.74
N ALA A 33 -2.55 20.22 23.26
CA ALA A 33 -2.31 20.50 24.68
C ALA A 33 -2.81 21.90 25.10
N HIS A 34 -2.79 22.89 24.21
CA HIS A 34 -3.30 24.24 24.50
C HIS A 34 -4.81 24.27 24.69
N PHE A 35 -5.52 23.74 23.68
CA PHE A 35 -6.97 23.81 23.60
C PHE A 35 -7.64 22.73 24.45
N GLY A 36 -6.87 21.76 24.97
CA GLY A 36 -7.40 20.66 25.76
C GLY A 36 -8.36 19.78 24.96
N CYS A 37 -8.16 19.71 23.63
CA CYS A 37 -8.99 18.95 22.73
C CYS A 37 -8.38 17.56 22.47
N GLU A 38 -9.22 16.63 22.05
CA GLU A 38 -8.83 15.26 21.85
C GLU A 38 -8.08 15.07 20.55
N ALA A 39 -8.41 15.83 19.50
CA ALA A 39 -7.74 15.75 18.21
C ALA A 39 -7.40 17.12 17.60
N VAL A 40 -6.29 17.15 16.85
CA VAL A 40 -5.89 18.26 15.97
C VAL A 40 -5.36 17.68 14.66
N ALA A 41 -5.85 18.17 13.52
CA ALA A 41 -5.37 17.76 12.21
C ALA A 41 -5.01 18.97 11.35
N LEU A 42 -3.81 18.91 10.76
CA LEU A 42 -3.34 19.84 9.75
C LEU A 42 -3.47 19.18 8.38
N LEU A 43 -4.32 19.74 7.52
CA LEU A 43 -4.64 19.20 6.20
C LEU A 43 -4.15 20.18 5.12
N LYS A 44 -3.40 19.67 4.13
CA LYS A 44 -3.01 20.44 2.94
C LYS A 44 -4.03 20.22 1.82
N LEU A 45 -4.38 21.28 1.10
CA LEU A 45 -5.15 21.22 -0.13
C LEU A 45 -4.29 20.70 -1.29
N ASP A 46 -4.77 19.68 -2.00
CA ASP A 46 -4.14 19.08 -3.18
C ASP A 46 -5.23 18.79 -4.22
N GLY A 47 -5.41 19.71 -5.17
CA GLY A 47 -6.56 19.67 -6.09
C GLY A 47 -7.90 19.78 -5.33
N GLU A 48 -8.79 18.82 -5.55
CA GLU A 48 -10.10 18.74 -4.89
C GLU A 48 -10.09 17.92 -3.58
N HIS A 49 -8.90 17.59 -3.06
CA HIS A 49 -8.71 16.76 -1.88
C HIS A 49 -7.95 17.49 -0.77
N LEU A 50 -8.27 17.17 0.47
CA LEU A 50 -7.50 17.53 1.65
C LEU A 50 -6.70 16.33 2.15
N ARG A 51 -5.38 16.47 2.20
CA ARG A 51 -4.45 15.43 2.68
C ARG A 51 -3.91 15.79 4.07
N PRO A 52 -3.96 14.89 5.05
CA PRO A 52 -3.26 15.05 6.32
C PRO A 52 -1.75 15.21 6.11
N VAL A 53 -1.17 16.21 6.78
CA VAL A 53 0.29 16.40 6.86
C VAL A 53 0.84 16.23 8.27
N ALA A 54 0.04 16.48 9.29
CA ALA A 54 0.35 16.19 10.69
C ALA A 54 -0.95 16.07 11.48
N MET A 55 -1.02 15.14 12.42
CA MET A 55 -2.20 14.93 13.26
C MET A 55 -1.81 14.50 14.67
N ALA A 56 -2.56 14.94 15.67
CA ALA A 56 -2.41 14.52 17.06
C ALA A 56 -3.75 14.03 17.60
N GLY A 57 -3.75 12.89 18.31
CA GLY A 57 -4.95 12.36 18.98
C GLY A 57 -5.95 11.60 18.08
N LEU A 58 -5.60 11.40 16.81
CA LEU A 58 -6.36 10.57 15.86
C LEU A 58 -5.72 9.19 15.69
N ALA A 59 -6.52 8.26 15.16
CA ALA A 59 -6.11 6.90 14.82
C ALA A 59 -4.93 6.89 13.83
N SER A 60 -4.12 5.83 13.90
CA SER A 60 -2.84 5.73 13.19
C SER A 60 -3.01 5.71 11.66
N ASP A 61 -4.12 5.16 11.19
CA ASP A 61 -4.53 5.10 9.79
C ASP A 61 -4.94 6.47 9.24
N ALA A 62 -5.36 7.40 10.10
CA ALA A 62 -5.97 8.64 9.66
C ALA A 62 -5.00 9.51 8.83
N LEU A 63 -3.68 9.44 9.06
CA LEU A 63 -2.67 10.17 8.28
C LEU A 63 -2.63 9.73 6.79
N GLY A 64 -3.12 8.52 6.53
CA GLY A 64 -3.19 7.91 5.21
C GLY A 64 -4.38 8.35 4.37
N ARG A 65 -5.39 8.94 5.02
CA ARG A 65 -6.67 9.30 4.38
C ARG A 65 -6.50 10.44 3.39
N ARG A 66 -7.42 10.52 2.43
CA ARG A 66 -7.57 11.64 1.49
C ARG A 66 -9.03 12.05 1.49
N PHE A 67 -9.30 13.25 1.98
CA PHE A 67 -10.67 13.73 2.15
C PHE A 67 -11.10 14.50 0.89
N ALA A 68 -11.94 13.91 0.06
CA ALA A 68 -12.55 14.61 -1.07
C ALA A 68 -13.47 15.73 -0.54
N ILE A 69 -13.27 16.97 -0.99
CA ILE A 69 -14.01 18.12 -0.45
C ILE A 69 -15.52 17.96 -0.65
N ALA A 70 -15.93 17.36 -1.77
CA ALA A 70 -17.33 17.08 -2.09
C ALA A 70 -18.02 16.14 -1.08
N ASP A 71 -17.27 15.22 -0.47
CA ASP A 71 -17.81 14.22 0.47
C ASP A 71 -17.78 14.72 1.93
N HIS A 72 -17.11 15.84 2.21
CA HIS A 72 -16.82 16.31 3.56
C HIS A 72 -17.27 17.77 3.76
N PRO A 73 -18.55 18.01 4.10
CA PRO A 73 -19.14 19.36 4.10
C PRO A 73 -18.57 20.28 5.19
N ARG A 74 -18.14 19.76 6.36
CA ARG A 74 -17.49 20.58 7.39
C ARG A 74 -16.15 21.12 6.88
N LEU A 75 -15.34 20.28 6.25
CA LEU A 75 -14.06 20.68 5.65
C LEU A 75 -14.27 21.69 4.52
N ALA A 76 -15.26 21.47 3.65
CA ALA A 76 -15.63 22.41 2.59
C ALA A 76 -16.02 23.79 3.16
N ALA A 77 -16.83 23.82 4.22
CA ALA A 77 -17.25 25.07 4.85
C ALA A 77 -16.09 25.82 5.52
N ILE A 78 -15.15 25.13 6.18
CA ILE A 78 -13.93 25.75 6.71
C ILE A 78 -13.11 26.34 5.57
N LEU A 79 -12.90 25.59 4.48
CA LEU A 79 -12.07 26.00 3.35
C LEU A 79 -12.63 27.23 2.61
N GLN A 80 -13.95 27.42 2.59
CA GLN A 80 -14.60 28.56 1.94
C GLN A 80 -14.59 29.84 2.78
N ARG A 81 -14.54 29.73 4.12
CA ARG A 81 -14.61 30.89 5.02
C ARG A 81 -13.22 31.46 5.33
N ARG A 82 -13.16 32.73 5.71
CA ARG A 82 -11.97 33.34 6.33
C ARG A 82 -12.18 33.43 7.84
N GLY A 83 -11.12 33.14 8.60
CA GLY A 83 -11.15 33.11 10.06
C GLY A 83 -11.65 31.78 10.63
N VAL A 84 -11.82 31.76 11.95
CA VAL A 84 -12.21 30.57 12.71
C VAL A 84 -13.70 30.26 12.52
N LEU A 85 -14.00 28.99 12.27
CA LEU A 85 -15.35 28.44 12.19
C LEU A 85 -15.51 27.36 13.26
N CYS A 86 -16.62 27.42 14.00
CA CYS A 86 -16.99 26.41 14.98
C CYS A 86 -18.32 25.76 14.55
N PHE A 87 -18.36 24.43 14.56
CA PHE A 87 -19.57 23.64 14.37
C PHE A 87 -20.03 23.15 15.73
N HIS A 88 -21.19 23.66 16.15
CA HIS A 88 -21.83 23.21 17.37
C HIS A 88 -22.25 21.74 17.25
N HIS A 89 -22.43 21.12 18.42
CA HIS A 89 -22.80 19.72 18.57
C HIS A 89 -24.10 19.30 17.85
N ASP A 90 -25.03 20.24 17.65
CA ASP A 90 -26.29 20.04 16.92
C ASP A 90 -26.13 20.13 15.39
N SER A 91 -24.92 20.35 14.89
CA SER A 91 -24.65 20.44 13.46
C SER A 91 -25.03 19.14 12.75
N SER A 92 -25.96 19.23 11.82
CA SER A 92 -26.41 18.10 10.99
C SER A 92 -25.35 17.64 9.97
N LEU A 93 -24.22 18.36 9.86
CA LEU A 93 -23.14 18.01 8.96
C LEU A 93 -22.29 16.89 9.56
N PRO A 94 -22.00 15.80 8.81
CA PRO A 94 -21.15 14.71 9.29
C PRO A 94 -19.74 15.22 9.61
N ASP A 95 -19.15 14.66 10.66
CA ASP A 95 -17.79 15.00 11.08
C ASP A 95 -16.77 14.16 10.31
N PRO A 96 -15.70 14.76 9.75
CA PRO A 96 -14.66 14.02 9.03
C PRO A 96 -13.88 13.04 9.92
N TYR A 97 -13.91 13.21 11.25
CA TYR A 97 -13.19 12.38 12.22
C TYR A 97 -14.10 11.52 13.10
N ASP A 98 -15.39 11.39 12.75
CA ASP A 98 -16.32 10.53 13.47
C ASP A 98 -15.74 9.12 13.67
N GLY A 99 -15.46 8.76 14.93
CA GLY A 99 -14.86 7.48 15.31
C GLY A 99 -13.34 7.35 15.13
N LEU A 100 -12.62 8.38 14.69
CA LEU A 100 -11.17 8.33 14.50
C LEU A 100 -10.36 8.85 15.70
N ILE A 101 -11.00 9.20 16.82
CA ILE A 101 -10.31 9.69 18.03
C ILE A 101 -9.68 8.53 18.79
N ALA A 102 -8.35 8.59 19.02
CA ALA A 102 -7.57 7.48 19.55
C ALA A 102 -7.96 7.06 20.98
N GLU A 103 -8.36 8.02 21.83
CA GLU A 103 -8.69 7.78 23.24
C GLU A 103 -10.03 7.07 23.46
N ARG A 104 -10.87 6.96 22.41
CA ARG A 104 -12.17 6.25 22.44
C ARG A 104 -12.46 5.51 21.13
N ALA A 105 -11.47 4.73 20.66
CA ALA A 105 -11.68 3.80 19.55
C ALA A 105 -12.75 2.76 19.94
N GLY A 106 -13.90 2.77 19.27
CA GLY A 106 -14.98 1.78 19.48
C GLY A 106 -16.36 2.35 19.84
N GLU A 107 -16.46 3.56 20.39
CA GLU A 107 -17.76 4.12 20.77
C GLU A 107 -18.36 4.97 19.62
N PRO A 108 -19.66 4.83 19.28
CA PRO A 108 -20.37 5.84 18.51
C PRO A 108 -20.44 7.05 19.42
N LEU A 109 -19.67 8.09 19.14
CA LEU A 109 -19.73 9.31 19.91
C LEU A 109 -20.76 10.21 19.23
N PRO A 110 -22.02 10.27 19.69
CA PRO A 110 -22.79 11.45 19.43
C PRO A 110 -22.12 12.57 20.24
N VAL A 111 -21.94 13.72 19.60
CA VAL A 111 -21.61 15.02 20.21
C VAL A 111 -20.10 15.37 20.22
N HIS A 112 -19.64 16.01 19.14
CA HIS A 112 -18.32 16.69 19.07
C HIS A 112 -18.49 18.17 18.72
N ASP A 113 -17.90 19.01 19.56
CA ASP A 113 -17.63 20.41 19.25
C ASP A 113 -16.44 20.40 18.28
N CYS A 114 -16.58 20.98 17.09
CA CYS A 114 -15.52 21.00 16.08
C CYS A 114 -15.17 22.44 15.74
N MET A 115 -13.89 22.78 15.75
CA MET A 115 -13.39 24.11 15.40
C MET A 115 -12.31 23.99 14.33
N GLY A 116 -12.30 24.89 13.36
CA GLY A 116 -11.25 24.91 12.37
C GLY A 116 -11.09 26.25 11.68
N MET A 117 -9.99 26.39 10.97
CA MET A 117 -9.73 27.55 10.14
C MET A 117 -8.99 27.16 8.87
N ALA A 118 -9.25 27.90 7.81
CA ALA A 118 -8.46 27.83 6.60
C ALA A 118 -7.13 28.56 6.78
N LEU A 119 -6.08 28.04 6.15
CA LEU A 119 -4.73 28.58 6.19
C LEU A 119 -4.36 29.10 4.81
N ASP A 120 -3.90 30.35 4.76
CA ASP A 120 -3.51 31.03 3.53
C ASP A 120 -2.00 31.24 3.52
N LEU A 121 -1.32 30.81 2.45
CA LEU A 121 0.10 31.08 2.24
C LEU A 121 0.26 31.91 0.97
N GLU A 122 0.91 33.06 1.09
CA GLU A 122 1.22 33.94 -0.06
C GLU A 122 -0.04 34.37 -0.84
N GLY A 123 -1.17 34.50 -0.14
CA GLY A 123 -2.45 34.91 -0.72
C GLY A 123 -3.26 33.78 -1.33
N GLU A 124 -2.72 32.55 -1.36
CA GLU A 124 -3.42 31.36 -1.84
C GLU A 124 -3.84 30.44 -0.70
N ARG A 125 -4.98 29.76 -0.89
CA ARG A 125 -5.49 28.78 0.06
C ARG A 125 -4.57 27.56 0.09
N TRP A 126 -3.86 27.36 1.20
CA TRP A 126 -2.94 26.24 1.34
C TRP A 126 -3.62 24.98 1.90
N GLY A 127 -4.59 25.15 2.80
CA GLY A 127 -5.23 24.02 3.49
C GLY A 127 -6.10 24.46 4.65
N VAL A 128 -6.32 23.55 5.60
CA VAL A 128 -7.10 23.81 6.81
C VAL A 128 -6.43 23.20 8.03
N ILE A 129 -6.73 23.75 9.20
CA ILE A 129 -6.48 23.11 10.49
C ILE A 129 -7.81 22.89 11.20
N THR A 130 -7.98 21.71 11.77
CA THR A 130 -9.18 21.31 12.52
C THR A 130 -8.79 20.85 13.91
N LEU A 131 -9.68 21.08 14.86
CA LEU A 131 -9.60 20.69 16.25
C LEU A 131 -10.95 20.09 16.63
N ASP A 132 -10.93 18.95 17.29
CA ASP A 132 -12.14 18.22 17.66
C ASP A 132 -12.11 17.88 19.13
N ALA A 133 -13.24 18.16 19.79
CA ALA A 133 -13.40 17.95 21.22
C ALA A 133 -14.61 17.06 21.54
N LEU A 134 -14.44 16.13 22.50
CA LEU A 134 -15.52 15.27 23.00
C LEU A 134 -16.50 16.05 23.89
N GLN A 135 -16.05 17.14 24.51
CA GLN A 135 -16.87 17.94 25.42
C GLN A 135 -17.50 19.12 24.69
N VAL A 136 -18.83 19.26 24.82
CA VAL A 136 -19.57 20.41 24.26
C VAL A 136 -19.14 21.70 24.93
N GLY A 137 -18.91 22.74 24.11
CA GLY A 137 -18.56 24.07 24.61
C GLY A 137 -17.07 24.23 24.92
N THR A 138 -16.24 23.25 24.56
CA THR A 138 -14.78 23.36 24.60
C THR A 138 -14.31 24.54 23.76
N PHE A 139 -14.92 24.76 22.59
CA PHE A 139 -14.53 25.82 21.65
C PHE A 139 -15.37 27.09 21.82
N ASN A 140 -15.34 27.63 23.04
CA ASN A 140 -15.98 28.89 23.40
C ASN A 140 -15.36 30.10 22.66
N ALA A 141 -15.95 31.29 22.84
CA ALA A 141 -15.49 32.51 22.17
C ALA A 141 -14.03 32.90 22.48
N ARG A 142 -13.48 32.47 23.63
CA ARG A 142 -12.05 32.67 23.94
C ARG A 142 -11.18 31.75 23.09
N ALA A 143 -11.50 30.45 23.03
CA ALA A 143 -10.77 29.49 22.20
C ALA A 143 -10.76 29.91 20.72
N GLN A 144 -11.89 30.44 20.21
CA GLN A 144 -11.98 30.95 18.84
C GLN A 144 -11.07 32.17 18.60
N ARG A 145 -10.95 33.07 19.58
CA ARG A 145 -9.99 34.19 19.51
C ARG A 145 -8.55 33.71 19.60
N ASP A 146 -8.24 32.80 20.53
CA ASP A 146 -6.90 32.25 20.71
C ASP A 146 -6.41 31.55 19.42
N LEU A 147 -7.27 30.77 18.74
CA LEU A 147 -6.92 30.18 17.45
C LEU A 147 -6.70 31.25 16.36
N GLY A 148 -7.53 32.29 16.32
CA GLY A 148 -7.34 33.42 15.42
C GLY A 148 -6.02 34.17 15.65
N GLU A 149 -5.60 34.33 16.92
CA GLU A 149 -4.31 34.94 17.28
C GLU A 149 -3.11 34.04 16.94
N LEU A 150 -3.30 32.72 16.92
CA LEU A 150 -2.28 31.74 16.54
C LEU A 150 -2.18 31.54 15.01
N ALA A 151 -3.17 32.00 14.24
CA ALA A 151 -3.26 31.82 12.79
C ALA A 151 -1.95 32.15 12.06
N CYS A 152 -1.41 33.37 12.27
CA CYS A 152 -0.18 33.80 11.60
C CYS A 152 1.04 32.96 12.00
N ALA A 153 1.10 32.48 13.25
CA ALA A 153 2.20 31.61 13.69
C ALA A 153 2.10 30.21 13.07
N ILE A 154 0.88 29.67 12.93
CA ILE A 154 0.61 28.40 12.23
C ILE A 154 1.00 28.53 10.75
N GLU A 155 0.53 29.57 10.06
CA GLU A 155 0.87 29.84 8.66
C GLU A 155 2.37 30.04 8.46
N ALA A 156 3.05 30.76 9.38
CA ALA A 156 4.50 30.89 9.36
C ALA A 156 5.21 29.54 9.53
N ALA A 157 4.75 28.69 10.47
CA ALA A 157 5.28 27.35 10.68
C ALA A 157 5.18 26.49 9.42
N VAL A 158 4.03 26.51 8.75
CA VAL A 158 3.83 25.78 7.49
C VAL A 158 4.71 26.36 6.37
N ARG A 159 4.77 27.68 6.24
CA ARG A 159 5.55 28.36 5.20
C ARG A 159 7.05 28.09 5.33
N VAL A 160 7.61 28.25 6.53
CA VAL A 160 9.04 27.98 6.78
C VAL A 160 9.38 26.53 6.48
N THR A 161 8.51 25.60 6.88
CA THR A 161 8.67 24.17 6.57
C THR A 161 8.67 23.90 5.07
N ARG A 162 7.78 24.56 4.32
CA ARG A 162 7.75 24.47 2.85
C ARG A 162 9.04 24.99 2.23
N LEU A 163 9.47 26.20 2.61
CA LEU A 163 10.68 26.85 2.09
C LEU A 163 11.95 26.05 2.40
N GLU A 164 12.10 25.50 3.60
CA GLU A 164 13.24 24.65 3.92
C GLU A 164 13.27 23.37 3.09
N THR A 165 12.09 22.78 2.83
CA THR A 165 11.98 21.59 1.97
C THR A 165 12.43 21.93 0.55
N GLU A 166 11.96 23.06 0.01
CA GLU A 166 12.35 23.56 -1.31
C GLU A 166 13.85 23.88 -1.36
N ILE A 167 14.41 24.55 -0.36
CA ILE A 167 15.85 24.86 -0.27
C ILE A 167 16.67 23.58 -0.20
N ARG A 168 16.26 22.60 0.61
CA ARG A 168 16.94 21.29 0.69
C ARG A 168 16.88 20.57 -0.65
N ALA A 169 15.73 20.56 -1.32
CA ALA A 169 15.59 20.00 -2.65
C ALA A 169 16.51 20.71 -3.66
N LEU A 170 16.54 22.04 -3.69
CA LEU A 170 17.40 22.83 -4.57
C LEU A 170 18.89 22.60 -4.32
N ARG A 171 19.30 22.46 -3.04
CA ARG A 171 20.69 22.16 -2.67
C ARG A 171 21.12 20.75 -3.10
N LEU A 172 20.20 19.78 -3.06
CA LEU A 172 20.44 18.42 -3.51
C LEU A 172 20.44 18.32 -5.05
N SER A 173 19.63 19.14 -5.73
CA SER A 173 19.44 19.11 -7.19
C SER A 173 20.42 19.99 -8.01
N GLY A 174 21.47 20.55 -7.40
CA GLY A 174 22.63 21.12 -8.13
C GLY A 174 22.30 21.95 -9.38
N GLY A 175 21.42 22.95 -9.28
CA GLY A 175 21.24 23.96 -10.33
C GLY A 175 20.51 23.54 -11.62
N ALA A 176 19.68 22.50 -11.61
CA ALA A 176 18.75 22.24 -12.71
C ALA A 176 17.38 22.92 -12.46
N MET A 177 16.92 23.73 -13.42
CA MET A 177 15.66 24.47 -13.35
C MET A 177 14.46 23.54 -13.13
N LEU A 178 13.65 23.86 -12.11
CA LEU A 178 12.34 23.25 -11.87
C LEU A 178 11.34 23.81 -12.88
N ALA A 179 11.06 23.02 -13.92
CA ALA A 179 9.83 23.18 -14.70
C ALA A 179 8.71 22.37 -14.04
N ASP A 180 7.59 23.05 -13.82
CA ASP A 180 6.26 22.57 -13.45
C ASP A 180 6.02 21.91 -12.08
N ALA A 181 5.71 22.76 -11.10
CA ALA A 181 5.00 22.39 -9.88
C ALA A 181 3.47 22.31 -10.06
N GLN A 182 2.94 22.38 -11.30
CA GLN A 182 1.50 22.53 -11.59
C GLN A 182 0.90 21.45 -12.52
N ALA A 183 1.53 20.28 -12.65
CA ALA A 183 0.83 19.15 -13.28
C ALA A 183 -0.29 18.63 -12.36
N PRO A 184 -1.50 18.30 -12.88
CA PRO A 184 -2.58 17.73 -12.08
C PRO A 184 -2.09 16.44 -11.41
N ARG A 185 -2.05 16.43 -10.07
CA ARG A 185 -1.73 15.23 -9.31
C ARG A 185 -2.96 14.32 -9.29
N GLU A 186 -3.06 13.44 -10.28
CA GLU A 186 -4.05 12.36 -10.28
C GLU A 186 -3.82 11.37 -9.11
N GLU A 187 -4.89 10.64 -8.77
CA GLU A 187 -5.23 9.86 -7.56
C GLU A 187 -4.27 8.73 -7.12
N HIS A 188 -3.06 8.65 -7.66
CA HIS A 188 -2.16 7.50 -7.48
C HIS A 188 -0.74 7.90 -7.07
N ASP A 189 -0.60 8.83 -6.13
CA ASP A 189 0.71 9.09 -5.52
C ASP A 189 1.10 7.95 -4.58
N PHE A 190 2.33 7.47 -4.74
CA PHE A 190 2.93 6.44 -3.88
C PHE A 190 2.92 6.90 -2.41
N VAL A 191 2.17 6.20 -1.55
CA VAL A 191 1.99 6.54 -0.13
C VAL A 191 2.94 5.72 0.75
N GLY A 192 3.77 6.39 1.54
CA GLY A 192 4.67 5.78 2.51
C GLY A 192 5.58 6.81 3.18
N GLN A 193 5.93 6.59 4.44
CA GLN A 193 6.83 7.43 5.25
C GLN A 193 8.02 6.64 5.80
N SER A 194 8.04 5.32 5.60
CA SER A 194 9.16 4.49 6.01
C SER A 194 10.47 4.94 5.36
N ARG A 195 11.58 4.66 6.05
CA ARG A 195 12.92 4.95 5.52
C ARG A 195 13.16 4.27 4.17
N ALA A 196 12.71 3.02 4.03
CA ALA A 196 12.84 2.24 2.80
C ALA A 196 12.12 2.92 1.62
N ILE A 197 10.88 3.40 1.84
CA ILE A 197 10.14 4.14 0.81
C ILE A 197 10.77 5.51 0.55
N THR A 198 11.19 6.24 1.57
CA THR A 198 11.83 7.55 1.39
C THR A 198 13.10 7.45 0.55
N GLN A 199 13.91 6.42 0.79
CA GLN A 199 15.12 6.13 -0.01
C GLN A 199 14.76 5.76 -1.45
N LEU A 200 13.78 4.87 -1.66
CA LEU A 200 13.28 4.50 -2.97
C LEU A 200 12.80 5.75 -3.75
N LEU A 201 11.99 6.61 -3.14
CA LEU A 201 11.45 7.79 -3.80
C LEU A 201 12.56 8.78 -4.20
N HIS A 202 13.59 8.94 -3.36
CA HIS A 202 14.76 9.74 -3.69
C HIS A 202 15.55 9.13 -4.85
N GLU A 203 15.78 7.82 -4.83
CA GLU A 203 16.44 7.10 -5.91
C GLU A 203 15.70 7.24 -7.25
N LEU A 204 14.37 7.06 -7.24
CA LEU A 204 13.54 7.24 -8.44
C LEU A 204 13.63 8.68 -8.97
N GLN A 205 13.74 9.68 -8.10
CA GLN A 205 13.90 11.08 -8.52
C GLN A 205 15.21 11.31 -9.28
N VAL A 206 16.33 10.79 -8.77
CA VAL A 206 17.64 10.92 -9.42
C VAL A 206 17.66 10.18 -10.77
N VAL A 207 17.12 8.95 -10.80
CA VAL A 207 17.12 8.10 -12.00
C VAL A 207 16.19 8.65 -13.10
N ALA A 208 15.12 9.34 -12.71
CA ALA A 208 14.17 9.92 -13.66
C ALA A 208 14.81 10.92 -14.63
N GLU A 209 15.85 11.65 -14.21
CA GLU A 209 16.57 12.63 -15.03
C GLU A 209 17.42 12.01 -16.16
N SER A 210 17.71 10.72 -16.06
CA SER A 210 18.46 9.95 -17.07
C SER A 210 17.54 9.27 -18.09
N ASP A 211 18.04 9.00 -19.29
CA ASP A 211 17.34 8.16 -20.29
C ASP A 211 17.70 6.66 -20.17
N LEU A 212 18.37 6.26 -19.08
CA LEU A 212 18.81 4.88 -18.89
C LEU A 212 17.61 3.92 -18.74
N PRO A 213 17.73 2.67 -19.23
CA PRO A 213 16.78 1.61 -18.91
C PRO A 213 16.75 1.35 -17.40
N VAL A 214 15.54 1.29 -16.84
CA VAL A 214 15.33 1.02 -15.41
C VAL A 214 14.63 -0.32 -15.25
N LEU A 215 15.14 -1.16 -14.35
CA LEU A 215 14.55 -2.46 -14.03
C LEU A 215 13.98 -2.42 -12.60
N LEU A 216 12.65 -2.36 -12.49
CA LEU A 216 11.92 -2.42 -11.24
C LEU A 216 11.80 -3.88 -10.78
N LEU A 217 12.37 -4.19 -9.62
CA LEU A 217 12.38 -5.51 -9.03
C LEU A 217 11.48 -5.52 -7.79
N GLY A 218 10.63 -6.51 -7.65
CA GLY A 218 9.84 -6.66 -6.42
C GLY A 218 8.66 -7.60 -6.58
N GLU A 219 8.19 -8.11 -5.45
CA GLU A 219 7.06 -9.06 -5.37
C GLU A 219 5.80 -8.52 -6.06
N THR A 220 4.86 -9.42 -6.36
CA THR A 220 3.55 -9.01 -6.89
C THR A 220 2.83 -8.11 -5.89
N GLY A 221 2.24 -7.02 -6.38
CA GLY A 221 1.41 -6.14 -5.55
C GLY A 221 2.16 -5.09 -4.72
N VAL A 222 3.50 -4.93 -4.88
CA VAL A 222 4.27 -3.88 -4.18
C VAL A 222 4.08 -2.46 -4.73
N GLY A 223 3.44 -2.32 -5.89
CA GLY A 223 3.24 -1.03 -6.57
C GLY A 223 4.29 -0.68 -7.64
N LYS A 224 4.79 -1.68 -8.39
CA LYS A 224 5.76 -1.47 -9.49
C LYS A 224 5.26 -0.50 -10.56
N GLU A 225 3.98 -0.59 -10.91
CA GLU A 225 3.31 0.32 -11.85
C GLU A 225 3.38 1.78 -11.36
N LEU A 226 3.06 2.03 -10.09
CA LEU A 226 3.14 3.38 -9.49
C LEU A 226 4.58 3.95 -9.57
N CYS A 227 5.60 3.11 -9.34
CA CYS A 227 6.99 3.52 -9.50
C CYS A 227 7.33 3.86 -10.97
N ALA A 228 6.82 3.08 -11.94
CA ALA A 228 7.03 3.34 -13.37
C ALA A 228 6.37 4.65 -13.82
N HIS A 229 5.12 4.89 -13.41
CA HIS A 229 4.41 6.14 -13.66
C HIS A 229 5.16 7.33 -13.04
N ARG A 230 5.66 7.18 -11.81
CA ARG A 230 6.45 8.23 -11.14
C ARG A 230 7.74 8.55 -11.87
N LEU A 231 8.50 7.53 -12.31
CA LEU A 231 9.72 7.71 -13.11
C LEU A 231 9.43 8.49 -14.39
N HIS A 232 8.36 8.13 -15.10
CA HIS A 232 7.97 8.81 -16.32
C HIS A 232 7.62 10.28 -16.05
N ARG A 233 6.77 10.54 -15.05
CA ARG A 233 6.33 11.89 -14.66
C ARG A 233 7.47 12.81 -14.22
N LEU A 234 8.51 12.26 -13.60
CA LEU A 234 9.68 13.03 -13.16
C LEU A 234 10.76 13.17 -14.25
N SER A 235 10.57 12.53 -15.40
CA SER A 235 11.57 12.52 -16.47
C SER A 235 11.42 13.68 -17.43
N ARG A 236 12.44 13.88 -18.28
CA ARG A 236 12.40 14.80 -19.43
C ARG A 236 11.29 14.45 -20.45
N ARG A 237 10.69 13.26 -20.33
CA ARG A 237 9.62 12.76 -21.20
C ARG A 237 8.23 12.81 -20.55
N ALA A 238 8.05 13.53 -19.44
CA ALA A 238 6.77 13.60 -18.71
C ALA A 238 5.56 14.06 -19.56
N GLY A 239 5.80 14.93 -20.55
CA GLY A 239 4.77 15.37 -21.52
C GLY A 239 4.65 14.50 -22.78
N LYS A 240 5.27 13.31 -22.79
CA LYS A 240 5.31 12.36 -23.92
C LYS A 240 4.52 11.09 -23.55
N PRO A 241 4.15 10.23 -24.52
CA PRO A 241 3.37 9.04 -24.19
C PRO A 241 4.11 8.09 -23.24
N LEU A 242 3.38 7.55 -22.27
CA LEU A 242 3.76 6.36 -21.50
C LEU A 242 2.91 5.18 -21.99
N ILE A 243 3.52 4.26 -22.71
CA ILE A 243 2.85 3.06 -23.21
C ILE A 243 3.12 1.91 -22.26
N HIS A 244 2.07 1.41 -21.61
CA HIS A 244 2.15 0.23 -20.75
C HIS A 244 1.87 -1.05 -21.53
N VAL A 245 2.69 -2.07 -21.30
CA VAL A 245 2.54 -3.42 -21.86
C VAL A 245 2.76 -4.44 -20.75
N ASN A 246 1.71 -5.19 -20.41
CA ASN A 246 1.82 -6.35 -19.54
C ASN A 246 2.22 -7.58 -20.38
N CYS A 247 3.46 -8.03 -20.21
CA CYS A 247 4.02 -9.13 -21.00
C CYS A 247 3.36 -10.47 -20.67
N ALA A 248 2.89 -10.67 -19.44
CA ALA A 248 2.20 -11.88 -18.99
C ALA A 248 0.80 -12.05 -19.59
N ALA A 249 0.18 -10.94 -20.02
CA ALA A 249 -1.17 -10.95 -20.59
C ALA A 249 -1.20 -11.16 -22.12
N LEU A 250 -0.05 -11.13 -22.79
CA LEU A 250 0.05 -11.26 -24.24
C LEU A 250 0.08 -12.75 -24.65
N PRO A 251 -0.84 -13.20 -25.52
CA PRO A 251 -0.69 -14.51 -26.14
C PRO A 251 0.65 -14.59 -26.89
N GLU A 252 1.40 -15.67 -26.73
CA GLU A 252 2.73 -15.82 -27.34
C GLU A 252 2.72 -15.57 -28.85
N SER A 253 1.66 -16.01 -29.53
CA SER A 253 1.46 -15.83 -30.98
C SER A 253 1.25 -14.38 -31.41
N LEU A 254 0.77 -13.52 -30.52
CA LEU A 254 0.46 -12.11 -30.80
C LEU A 254 1.45 -11.14 -30.16
N ALA A 255 2.27 -11.59 -29.20
CA ALA A 255 3.22 -10.76 -28.48
C ALA A 255 4.17 -9.99 -29.43
N GLU A 256 4.64 -10.67 -30.47
CA GLU A 256 5.51 -10.06 -31.48
C GLU A 256 4.80 -8.94 -32.26
N SER A 257 3.57 -9.21 -32.70
CA SER A 257 2.73 -8.30 -33.48
C SER A 257 2.31 -7.07 -32.67
N GLU A 258 1.97 -7.24 -31.39
CA GLU A 258 1.64 -6.13 -30.51
C GLU A 258 2.88 -5.27 -30.23
N LEU A 259 4.03 -5.86 -29.88
CA LEU A 259 5.23 -5.09 -29.52
C LEU A 259 5.84 -4.36 -30.74
N PHE A 260 6.04 -5.07 -31.86
CA PHE A 260 6.81 -4.57 -33.00
C PHE A 260 5.95 -4.13 -34.20
N GLY A 261 4.66 -4.46 -34.20
CA GLY A 261 3.76 -4.16 -35.31
C GLY A 261 3.85 -5.16 -36.46
N HIS A 262 2.91 -5.11 -37.38
CA HIS A 262 2.86 -5.99 -38.55
C HIS A 262 2.41 -5.25 -39.81
N VAL A 263 2.76 -5.80 -40.97
CA VAL A 263 2.17 -5.43 -42.25
C VAL A 263 1.05 -6.37 -42.63
N ARG A 264 0.16 -5.92 -43.51
CA ARG A 264 -0.91 -6.73 -44.08
C ARG A 264 -0.36 -8.02 -44.67
N GLY A 265 -0.96 -9.15 -44.30
CA GLY A 265 -0.56 -10.48 -44.77
C GLY A 265 0.60 -11.12 -44.00
N ALA A 266 1.09 -10.52 -42.92
CA ALA A 266 2.18 -11.11 -42.12
C ALA A 266 1.81 -12.42 -41.39
N PHE A 267 0.52 -12.63 -41.07
CA PHE A 267 -0.02 -13.86 -40.50
C PHE A 267 -1.53 -13.97 -40.79
N SER A 268 -2.12 -15.14 -40.56
CA SER A 268 -3.56 -15.37 -40.70
C SER A 268 -4.35 -14.46 -39.74
N GLY A 269 -5.00 -13.42 -40.28
CA GLY A 269 -5.70 -12.38 -39.51
C GLY A 269 -5.10 -10.97 -39.62
N ALA A 270 -3.94 -10.81 -40.27
CA ALA A 270 -3.32 -9.51 -40.55
C ALA A 270 -4.01 -8.81 -41.74
N VAL A 271 -5.23 -8.32 -41.52
CA VAL A 271 -6.08 -7.68 -42.56
C VAL A 271 -5.55 -6.29 -42.97
N SER A 272 -4.86 -5.60 -42.07
CA SER A 272 -4.28 -4.27 -42.29
C SER A 272 -2.92 -4.13 -41.63
N ASP A 273 -2.14 -3.14 -42.04
CA ASP A 273 -0.93 -2.74 -41.33
C ASP A 273 -1.28 -2.17 -39.94
N ARG A 274 -0.52 -2.55 -38.90
CA ARG A 274 -0.70 -2.03 -37.54
C ARG A 274 0.65 -1.66 -36.91
N PRO A 275 0.81 -0.42 -36.39
CA PRO A 275 2.01 -0.05 -35.65
C PRO A 275 2.10 -0.81 -34.33
N GLY A 276 3.33 -1.13 -33.92
CA GLY A 276 3.59 -1.78 -32.63
C GLY A 276 3.62 -0.80 -31.45
N ARG A 277 3.71 -1.34 -30.23
CA ARG A 277 3.83 -0.55 -28.99
C ARG A 277 5.11 0.29 -28.95
N PHE A 278 6.20 -0.17 -29.55
CA PHE A 278 7.41 0.65 -29.69
C PHE A 278 7.19 1.90 -30.55
N GLU A 279 6.45 1.78 -31.66
CA GLU A 279 6.11 2.95 -32.50
C GLU A 279 5.14 3.89 -31.80
N ALA A 280 4.17 3.34 -31.04
CA ALA A 280 3.25 4.13 -30.25
C ALA A 280 3.96 4.91 -29.11
N ALA A 281 5.11 4.41 -28.63
CA ALA A 281 5.91 5.03 -27.58
C ALA A 281 6.98 5.98 -28.11
N GLU A 282 6.99 6.31 -29.41
CA GLU A 282 8.02 7.13 -30.05
C GLU A 282 8.22 8.48 -29.34
N GLY A 283 9.46 8.79 -28.96
CA GLY A 283 9.81 9.98 -28.19
C GLY A 283 9.37 9.94 -26.71
N GLY A 284 8.67 8.88 -26.30
CA GLY A 284 8.11 8.67 -24.97
C GLY A 284 8.78 7.55 -24.19
N THR A 285 8.00 6.86 -23.36
CA THR A 285 8.45 5.77 -22.50
C THR A 285 7.60 4.52 -22.72
N LEU A 286 8.24 3.35 -22.83
CA LEU A 286 7.59 2.05 -22.85
C LEU A 286 7.82 1.36 -21.50
N PHE A 287 6.72 1.06 -20.81
CA PHE A 287 6.72 0.29 -19.58
C PHE A 287 6.37 -1.18 -19.86
N LEU A 288 7.34 -2.07 -19.66
CA LEU A 288 7.22 -3.51 -19.84
C LEU A 288 7.02 -4.18 -18.47
N ASP A 289 5.79 -4.53 -18.13
CA ASP A 289 5.51 -5.26 -16.89
C ASP A 289 5.63 -6.77 -17.08
N GLU A 290 6.11 -7.45 -16.04
CA GLU A 290 6.44 -8.88 -16.01
C GLU A 290 7.31 -9.36 -17.19
N VAL A 291 8.41 -8.64 -17.45
CA VAL A 291 9.35 -8.91 -18.57
C VAL A 291 9.97 -10.31 -18.53
N GLY A 292 9.98 -10.96 -17.35
CA GLY A 292 10.45 -12.34 -17.18
C GLY A 292 9.58 -13.39 -17.85
N GLU A 293 8.34 -13.05 -18.24
CA GLU A 293 7.40 -13.95 -18.93
C GLU A 293 7.56 -13.95 -20.46
N LEU A 294 8.46 -13.12 -21.00
CA LEU A 294 8.60 -13.00 -22.46
C LEU A 294 9.21 -14.26 -23.08
N PRO A 295 8.67 -14.77 -24.20
CA PRO A 295 9.28 -15.87 -24.95
C PRO A 295 10.68 -15.51 -25.49
N LEU A 296 11.58 -16.50 -25.59
CA LEU A 296 12.96 -16.30 -26.05
C LEU A 296 13.08 -15.64 -27.43
N SER A 297 12.14 -15.91 -28.34
CA SER A 297 12.08 -15.28 -29.66
C SER A 297 11.86 -13.77 -29.58
N ILE A 298 10.95 -13.34 -28.69
CA ILE A 298 10.66 -11.93 -28.42
C ILE A 298 11.83 -11.27 -27.70
N GLN A 299 12.45 -11.97 -26.75
CA GLN A 299 13.64 -11.48 -26.04
C GLN A 299 14.77 -11.12 -27.02
N ALA A 300 15.00 -11.91 -28.06
CA ALA A 300 16.01 -11.63 -29.07
C ALA A 300 15.70 -10.35 -29.90
N LYS A 301 14.43 -10.08 -30.19
CA LYS A 301 14.02 -8.86 -30.89
C LYS A 301 14.08 -7.64 -29.98
N LEU A 302 13.61 -7.77 -28.74
CA LEU A 302 13.69 -6.73 -27.72
C LEU A 302 15.15 -6.32 -27.48
N LEU A 303 16.06 -7.29 -27.42
CA LEU A 303 17.48 -7.03 -27.34
C LEU A 303 17.92 -6.09 -28.47
N ARG A 304 17.66 -6.44 -29.74
CA ARG A 304 18.04 -5.63 -30.91
C ARG A 304 17.49 -4.20 -30.83
N THR A 305 16.25 -4.05 -30.37
CA THR A 305 15.64 -2.73 -30.16
C THR A 305 16.37 -1.92 -29.10
N LEU A 306 16.72 -2.53 -27.97
CA LEU A 306 17.51 -1.88 -26.92
C LEU A 306 18.96 -1.60 -27.35
N GLN A 307 19.51 -2.35 -28.32
CA GLN A 307 20.89 -2.12 -28.80
C GLN A 307 20.98 -1.00 -29.82
N ASN A 308 20.12 -1.06 -30.83
CA ASN A 308 20.27 -0.26 -32.05
C ASN A 308 19.23 0.87 -32.13
N GLY A 309 18.23 0.87 -31.24
CA GLY A 309 17.06 1.74 -31.37
C GLY A 309 16.25 1.42 -32.62
N GLU A 310 16.25 0.16 -33.06
CA GLU A 310 15.59 -0.27 -34.30
C GLU A 310 14.58 -1.39 -34.04
N ILE A 311 13.43 -1.28 -34.70
CA ILE A 311 12.38 -2.31 -34.70
C ILE A 311 12.13 -2.77 -36.13
N GLN A 312 11.62 -3.98 -36.28
CA GLN A 312 11.21 -4.53 -37.57
C GLN A 312 9.81 -5.12 -37.42
N ARG A 313 8.87 -4.61 -38.21
CA ARG A 313 7.50 -5.13 -38.25
C ARG A 313 7.49 -6.55 -38.80
N LEU A 314 6.57 -7.38 -38.32
CA LEU A 314 6.35 -8.71 -38.89
C LEU A 314 5.98 -8.57 -40.37
N GLY A 315 6.65 -9.34 -41.23
CA GLY A 315 6.44 -9.32 -42.68
C GLY A 315 7.09 -8.13 -43.41
N ALA A 316 7.81 -7.24 -42.72
CA ALA A 316 8.53 -6.14 -43.33
C ALA A 316 10.05 -6.37 -43.32
N ASP A 317 10.73 -6.06 -44.42
CA ASP A 317 12.19 -6.22 -44.54
C ASP A 317 12.98 -5.01 -44.02
N ARG A 318 12.33 -3.84 -43.91
CA ARG A 318 13.00 -2.59 -43.53
C ARG A 318 12.90 -2.33 -42.03
N PRO A 319 14.03 -2.20 -41.31
CA PRO A 319 14.01 -1.74 -39.93
C PRO A 319 13.60 -0.26 -39.86
N ARG A 320 13.04 0.13 -38.72
CA ARG A 320 12.63 1.49 -38.39
C ARG A 320 13.31 1.92 -37.10
N ARG A 321 13.89 3.12 -37.10
CA ARG A 321 14.46 3.70 -35.89
C ARG A 321 13.36 4.25 -34.99
N VAL A 322 13.51 4.00 -33.69
CA VAL A 322 12.63 4.49 -32.63
C VAL A 322 13.45 5.03 -31.47
N ASN A 323 12.99 6.13 -30.87
CA ASN A 323 13.59 6.72 -29.70
C ASN A 323 12.69 6.55 -28.47
N VAL A 324 12.84 5.43 -27.78
CA VAL A 324 11.97 5.03 -26.66
C VAL A 324 12.80 4.75 -25.42
N ARG A 325 12.45 5.38 -24.30
CA ARG A 325 12.98 5.01 -22.98
C ARG A 325 12.25 3.75 -22.50
N VAL A 326 12.97 2.76 -21.99
CA VAL A 326 12.36 1.52 -21.48
C VAL A 326 12.42 1.49 -19.96
N ILE A 327 11.27 1.24 -19.34
CA ILE A 327 11.16 0.84 -17.93
C ILE A 327 10.65 -0.60 -17.95
N ALA A 328 11.35 -1.51 -17.29
CA ALA A 328 10.93 -2.91 -17.18
C ALA A 328 10.62 -3.24 -15.72
N ALA A 329 9.66 -4.14 -15.49
CA ALA A 329 9.33 -4.66 -14.18
C ALA A 329 9.23 -6.19 -14.20
N THR A 330 9.52 -6.81 -13.07
CA THR A 330 9.38 -8.27 -12.88
C THR A 330 9.27 -8.60 -11.40
N ASN A 331 8.47 -9.62 -11.07
CA ASN A 331 8.51 -10.27 -9.75
C ASN A 331 9.48 -11.45 -9.67
N ARG A 332 9.97 -11.94 -10.82
CA ARG A 332 10.83 -13.11 -10.91
C ARG A 332 12.31 -12.74 -10.81
N SER A 333 13.11 -13.69 -10.31
CA SER A 333 14.57 -13.64 -10.36
C SER A 333 15.06 -13.87 -11.80
N LEU A 334 15.31 -12.79 -12.54
CA LEU A 334 15.86 -12.89 -13.90
C LEU A 334 17.22 -13.60 -13.92
N ARG A 335 17.99 -13.51 -12.83
CA ARG A 335 19.29 -14.20 -12.70
C ARG A 335 19.11 -15.71 -12.71
N GLU A 336 18.10 -16.24 -12.02
CA GLU A 336 17.77 -17.67 -12.07
C GLU A 336 17.27 -18.07 -13.46
N HIS A 337 16.42 -17.27 -14.09
CA HIS A 337 15.93 -17.56 -15.44
C HIS A 337 17.05 -17.58 -16.49
N VAL A 338 18.10 -16.76 -16.29
CA VAL A 338 19.32 -16.82 -17.10
C VAL A 338 20.08 -18.14 -16.88
N ARG A 339 20.17 -18.62 -15.63
CA ARG A 339 20.81 -19.92 -15.33
C ARG A 339 20.02 -21.10 -15.90
N ASP A 340 18.71 -21.01 -15.91
CA ASP A 340 17.80 -22.05 -16.40
C ASP A 340 17.61 -22.00 -17.93
N GLY A 341 18.21 -21.01 -18.61
CA GLY A 341 18.13 -20.84 -20.07
C GLY A 341 16.80 -20.31 -20.59
N THR A 342 15.88 -19.91 -19.69
CA THR A 342 14.56 -19.34 -20.04
C THR A 342 14.63 -17.82 -20.26
N PHE A 343 15.73 -17.18 -19.87
CA PHE A 343 15.99 -15.77 -20.14
C PHE A 343 17.39 -15.55 -20.70
N ARG A 344 17.54 -14.65 -21.66
CA ARG A 344 18.85 -14.38 -22.28
C ARG A 344 19.71 -13.48 -21.40
N ALA A 345 20.96 -13.88 -21.17
CA ALA A 345 21.93 -13.12 -20.39
C ALA A 345 22.20 -11.72 -20.98
N ASP A 346 22.33 -11.62 -22.30
CA ASP A 346 22.58 -10.37 -23.02
C ASP A 346 21.46 -9.34 -22.85
N LEU A 347 20.20 -9.80 -22.86
CA LEU A 347 19.03 -8.96 -22.61
C LEU A 347 18.98 -8.51 -21.15
N TYR A 348 19.25 -9.42 -20.21
CA TYR A 348 19.30 -9.10 -18.78
C TYR A 348 20.28 -7.96 -18.50
N HIS A 349 21.48 -8.00 -19.08
CA HIS A 349 22.47 -6.94 -18.90
C HIS A 349 22.02 -5.57 -19.47
N ARG A 350 21.17 -5.55 -20.50
CA ARG A 350 20.65 -4.29 -21.09
C ARG A 350 19.41 -3.74 -20.39
N LEU A 351 18.60 -4.60 -19.78
CA LEU A 351 17.48 -4.17 -18.96
C LEU A 351 17.94 -3.75 -17.56
N SER A 352 18.87 -4.48 -16.96
CA SER A 352 19.39 -4.25 -15.62
C SER A 352 20.49 -3.17 -15.57
N VAL A 353 20.38 -2.13 -16.41
CA VAL A 353 21.33 -1.00 -16.38
C VAL A 353 21.21 -0.26 -15.04
N TYR A 354 19.97 -0.01 -14.60
CA TYR A 354 19.70 0.50 -13.26
C TYR A 354 18.61 -0.33 -12.57
N PRO A 355 18.97 -1.32 -11.74
CA PRO A 355 18.00 -2.12 -11.00
C PRO A 355 17.51 -1.38 -9.76
N VAL A 356 16.18 -1.28 -9.58
CA VAL A 356 15.53 -0.64 -8.44
C VAL A 356 14.72 -1.69 -7.67
N PRO A 357 15.20 -2.16 -6.51
CA PRO A 357 14.43 -3.05 -5.65
C PRO A 357 13.34 -2.25 -4.91
N ILE A 358 12.08 -2.67 -5.08
CA ILE A 358 10.93 -2.10 -4.39
C ILE A 358 10.65 -2.99 -3.17
N PRO A 359 10.73 -2.46 -1.94
CA PRO A 359 10.60 -3.25 -0.73
C PRO A 359 9.18 -3.79 -0.58
N PRO A 360 9.01 -5.06 -0.16
CA PRO A 360 7.70 -5.62 0.16
C PRO A 360 7.08 -4.92 1.37
N LEU A 361 5.76 -5.02 1.53
CA LEU A 361 4.99 -4.28 2.54
C LEU A 361 5.48 -4.56 3.97
N ARG A 362 5.85 -5.80 4.27
CA ARG A 362 6.43 -6.21 5.56
C ARG A 362 7.72 -5.48 5.94
N GLU A 363 8.47 -4.95 4.98
CA GLU A 363 9.71 -4.19 5.22
C GLU A 363 9.46 -2.68 5.35
N ARG A 364 8.20 -2.22 5.18
CA ARG A 364 7.82 -0.80 5.23
C ARG A 364 7.33 -0.35 6.62
N GLY A 365 7.39 -1.21 7.64
CA GLY A 365 6.98 -0.89 9.00
C GLY A 365 5.52 -0.39 9.07
N ASN A 366 5.31 0.78 9.67
CA ASN A 366 3.97 1.36 9.89
C ASN A 366 3.29 1.91 8.61
N ASP A 367 3.93 1.84 7.45
CA ASP A 367 3.30 2.23 6.18
C ASP A 367 2.06 1.38 5.87
N VAL A 368 1.93 0.17 6.44
CA VAL A 368 0.72 -0.65 6.33
C VAL A 368 -0.53 0.07 6.84
N LEU A 369 -0.43 0.76 7.98
CA LEU A 369 -1.56 1.50 8.56
C LEU A 369 -1.86 2.76 7.75
N LEU A 370 -0.81 3.42 7.25
CA LEU A 370 -0.95 4.57 6.35
C LEU A 370 -1.68 4.18 5.05
N LEU A 371 -1.31 3.06 4.44
CA LEU A 371 -2.00 2.54 3.26
C LEU A 371 -3.43 2.11 3.60
N ALA A 372 -3.62 1.47 4.77
CA ALA A 372 -4.94 1.04 5.23
C ALA A 372 -5.91 2.21 5.36
N GLY A 373 -5.47 3.33 5.92
CA GLY A 373 -6.25 4.57 6.01
C GLY A 373 -6.79 5.06 4.67
N GLY A 374 -5.94 5.06 3.64
CA GLY A 374 -6.35 5.42 2.28
C GLY A 374 -7.44 4.50 1.74
N PHE A 375 -7.27 3.19 1.90
CA PHE A 375 -8.27 2.20 1.46
C PHE A 375 -9.57 2.25 2.27
N LEU A 376 -9.51 2.58 3.56
CA LEU A 376 -10.70 2.76 4.40
C LEU A 376 -11.52 3.96 3.91
N GLU A 377 -10.88 5.09 3.63
CA GLU A 377 -11.56 6.28 3.13
C GLU A 377 -12.17 6.05 1.74
N LEU A 378 -11.44 5.37 0.85
CA LEU A 378 -11.93 5.00 -0.47
C LEU A 378 -13.15 4.07 -0.39
N ASN A 379 -13.12 3.07 0.50
CA ASN A 379 -14.26 2.17 0.71
C ASN A 379 -15.43 2.85 1.44
N ARG A 380 -15.16 3.78 2.37
CA ARG A 380 -16.18 4.60 3.04
C ARG A 380 -16.99 5.39 2.00
N ALA A 381 -16.29 6.11 1.11
CA ALA A 381 -16.92 6.88 0.05
C ALA A 381 -17.70 5.98 -0.93
N ARG A 382 -17.07 4.89 -1.42
CA ARG A 382 -17.69 3.93 -2.35
C ARG A 382 -18.97 3.28 -1.80
N LEU A 383 -18.99 2.95 -0.51
CA LEU A 383 -20.13 2.30 0.15
C LEU A 383 -21.15 3.30 0.71
N GLY A 384 -20.86 4.61 0.67
CA GLY A 384 -21.70 5.67 1.22
C GLY A 384 -21.85 5.58 2.74
N LEU A 385 -20.79 5.14 3.43
CA LEU A 385 -20.76 5.03 4.89
C LEU A 385 -20.43 6.38 5.51
N ARG A 386 -20.97 6.65 6.71
CA ARG A 386 -20.62 7.83 7.49
C ARG A 386 -19.16 7.79 7.91
N SER A 387 -18.70 6.67 8.46
CA SER A 387 -17.30 6.46 8.83
C SER A 387 -16.94 4.98 8.76
N LEU A 388 -15.68 4.69 8.44
CA LEU A 388 -15.09 3.36 8.40
C LEU A 388 -13.72 3.42 9.07
N ARG A 389 -13.45 2.56 10.05
CA ARG A 389 -12.21 2.53 10.82
C ARG A 389 -11.79 1.11 11.16
N LEU A 390 -10.56 0.94 11.66
CA LEU A 390 -10.06 -0.31 12.24
C LEU A 390 -10.20 -0.27 13.76
N SER A 391 -10.44 -1.42 14.39
CA SER A 391 -10.21 -1.54 15.83
C SER A 391 -8.72 -1.64 16.14
N ALA A 392 -8.31 -1.34 17.39
CA ALA A 392 -6.90 -1.45 17.79
C ALA A 392 -6.33 -2.87 17.61
N ALA A 393 -7.17 -3.89 17.81
CA ALA A 393 -6.81 -5.27 17.56
C ALA A 393 -6.59 -5.53 16.05
N ALA A 394 -7.44 -4.96 15.20
CA ALA A 394 -7.32 -5.04 13.74
C ALA A 394 -6.04 -4.33 13.25
N GLU A 395 -5.74 -3.13 13.74
CA GLU A 395 -4.48 -2.42 13.42
C GLU A 395 -3.26 -3.27 13.79
N ASN A 396 -3.25 -3.86 15.00
CA ASN A 396 -2.17 -4.70 15.45
C ASN A 396 -2.00 -5.95 14.58
N ALA A 397 -3.12 -6.57 14.17
CA ALA A 397 -3.10 -7.73 13.29
C ALA A 397 -2.54 -7.38 11.90
N LEU A 398 -2.90 -6.22 11.33
CA LEU A 398 -2.35 -5.75 10.05
C LEU A 398 -0.83 -5.53 10.12
N CYS A 399 -0.31 -5.04 11.25
CA CYS A 399 1.13 -4.82 11.44
C CYS A 399 1.95 -6.13 11.55
N HIS A 400 1.35 -7.21 12.06
CA HIS A 400 2.05 -8.48 12.25
C HIS A 400 1.92 -9.44 11.06
N TYR A 401 0.93 -9.23 10.21
CA TYR A 401 0.71 -10.06 9.03
C TYR A 401 1.84 -9.90 8.00
N ARG A 402 2.22 -10.98 7.31
CA ARG A 402 3.38 -11.00 6.40
C ARG A 402 3.15 -10.34 5.04
N TRP A 403 1.88 -10.17 4.64
CA TRP A 403 1.48 -9.56 3.36
C TRP A 403 2.11 -10.21 2.12
N PRO A 404 1.90 -11.53 1.88
CA PRO A 404 2.42 -12.21 0.68
C PRO A 404 1.96 -11.57 -0.65
N GLY A 405 0.77 -10.96 -0.70
CA GLY A 405 0.26 -10.20 -1.84
C GLY A 405 0.48 -8.69 -1.74
N ASN A 406 1.26 -8.23 -0.75
CA ASN A 406 1.67 -6.85 -0.54
C ASN A 406 0.48 -5.86 -0.51
N VAL A 407 0.64 -4.67 -1.12
CA VAL A 407 -0.34 -3.59 -1.06
C VAL A 407 -1.66 -3.98 -1.73
N ARG A 408 -1.61 -4.77 -2.81
CA ARG A 408 -2.81 -5.28 -3.49
C ARG A 408 -3.65 -6.19 -2.59
N GLU A 409 -2.99 -7.02 -1.79
CA GLU A 409 -3.69 -7.85 -0.81
C GLU A 409 -4.32 -6.99 0.29
N LEU A 410 -3.59 -6.01 0.83
CA LEU A 410 -4.12 -5.07 1.83
C LEU A 410 -5.38 -4.35 1.33
N GLU A 411 -5.37 -3.85 0.09
CA GLU A 411 -6.53 -3.23 -0.54
C GLU A 411 -7.74 -4.17 -0.57
N HIS A 412 -7.52 -5.42 -1.01
CA HIS A 412 -8.59 -6.42 -1.08
C HIS A 412 -9.09 -6.82 0.31
N VAL A 413 -8.22 -6.99 1.29
CA VAL A 413 -8.58 -7.32 2.68
C VAL A 413 -9.50 -6.25 3.26
N ILE A 414 -9.10 -4.97 3.15
CA ILE A 414 -9.90 -3.86 3.68
C ILE A 414 -11.23 -3.73 2.93
N SER A 415 -11.22 -3.87 1.60
CA SER A 415 -12.44 -3.77 0.80
C SER A 415 -13.42 -4.90 1.12
N ARG A 416 -12.93 -6.14 1.30
CA ARG A 416 -13.76 -7.27 1.73
C ARG A 416 -14.30 -7.08 3.14
N ALA A 417 -13.47 -6.62 4.08
CA ALA A 417 -13.89 -6.36 5.46
C ALA A 417 -14.97 -5.28 5.52
N ALA A 418 -14.82 -4.19 4.75
CA ALA A 418 -15.83 -3.14 4.60
C ALA A 418 -17.17 -3.69 4.08
N LEU A 419 -17.12 -4.54 3.04
CA LEU A 419 -18.32 -5.16 2.48
C LEU A 419 -18.98 -6.13 3.47
N LYS A 420 -18.19 -6.93 4.20
CA LYS A 420 -18.70 -7.81 5.26
C LYS A 420 -19.44 -7.05 6.33
N ALA A 421 -18.92 -5.89 6.75
CA ALA A 421 -19.60 -5.05 7.73
C ALA A 421 -20.98 -4.59 7.23
N VAL A 422 -21.09 -4.19 5.96
CA VAL A 422 -22.38 -3.84 5.32
C VAL A 422 -23.31 -5.05 5.26
N ILE A 423 -22.80 -6.24 4.89
CA ILE A 423 -23.59 -7.49 4.85
C ILE A 423 -24.11 -7.86 6.25
N ARG A 424 -23.34 -7.62 7.30
CA ARG A 424 -23.73 -7.83 8.70
C ARG A 424 -24.77 -6.80 9.20
N GLY A 425 -25.21 -5.88 8.35
CA GLY A 425 -26.30 -4.95 8.63
C GLY A 425 -25.86 -3.53 8.98
N ALA A 426 -24.60 -3.15 8.76
CA ALA A 426 -24.15 -1.78 8.97
C ALA A 426 -24.93 -0.81 8.05
N ASN A 427 -25.54 0.21 8.65
CA ASN A 427 -26.29 1.22 7.94
C ASN A 427 -25.37 2.36 7.47
N ARG A 428 -25.80 3.13 6.46
CA ARG A 428 -25.06 4.27 5.91
C ARG A 428 -24.76 5.37 6.93
N LYS A 429 -25.57 5.45 8.00
CA LYS A 429 -25.41 6.45 9.07
C LYS A 429 -24.47 6.00 10.19
N ASP A 430 -24.03 4.74 10.17
CA ASP A 430 -23.27 4.15 11.27
C ASP A 430 -21.78 4.44 11.13
N ILE A 431 -21.11 4.50 12.28
CA ILE A 431 -19.66 4.49 12.38
C ILE A 431 -19.24 3.02 12.40
N VAL A 432 -18.68 2.54 11.29
CA VAL A 432 -18.35 1.13 11.11
C VAL A 432 -16.93 0.86 11.59
N THR A 433 -16.79 -0.05 12.55
CA THR A 433 -15.49 -0.49 13.07
C THR A 433 -15.19 -1.89 12.54
N LEU A 434 -14.09 -2.04 11.81
CA LEU A 434 -13.61 -3.31 11.30
C LEU A 434 -12.81 -4.01 12.39
N GLU A 435 -13.34 -5.13 12.85
CA GLU A 435 -12.71 -6.00 13.83
C GLU A 435 -11.79 -7.04 13.15
N THR A 436 -10.92 -7.67 13.93
CA THR A 436 -9.94 -8.66 13.45
C THR A 436 -10.59 -9.81 12.69
N ASP A 437 -11.76 -10.28 13.15
CA ASP A 437 -12.52 -11.39 12.54
C ASP A 437 -13.04 -11.05 11.13
N MET A 438 -13.15 -9.77 10.79
CA MET A 438 -13.61 -9.33 9.48
C MET A 438 -12.48 -9.29 8.44
N LEU A 439 -11.23 -9.28 8.88
CA LEU A 439 -10.06 -9.17 8.00
C LEU A 439 -9.69 -10.51 7.34
N ASP A 440 -10.10 -11.65 7.92
CA ASP A 440 -9.77 -13.01 7.46
C ASP A 440 -8.28 -13.30 7.27
N LEU A 441 -7.40 -12.68 8.08
CA LEU A 441 -5.95 -12.84 7.91
C LEU A 441 -5.49 -14.30 8.08
N ASP A 442 -6.10 -15.04 9.00
CA ASP A 442 -5.77 -16.46 9.25
C ASP A 442 -6.17 -17.39 8.08
N ALA A 443 -7.25 -17.05 7.37
CA ALA A 443 -7.68 -17.81 6.19
C ALA A 443 -6.74 -17.57 5.00
N LEU A 444 -6.01 -16.45 5.00
CA LEU A 444 -5.00 -16.10 4.00
C LEU A 444 -3.60 -16.65 4.36
N GLU A 445 -3.37 -17.06 5.61
CA GLU A 445 -2.09 -17.62 6.10
C GLU A 445 -2.01 -19.16 6.05
N ALA A 446 -3.08 -19.87 5.67
CA ALA A 446 -3.03 -21.33 5.45
C ALA A 446 -2.17 -21.67 4.21
N PRO A 447 -1.30 -22.70 4.27
CA PRO A 447 0.12 -22.48 4.00
C PRO A 447 0.53 -22.72 2.55
N ALA A 448 1.26 -21.76 1.98
CA ALA A 448 2.41 -22.08 1.15
C ALA A 448 3.56 -22.52 2.08
N GLY A 449 3.60 -23.83 2.39
CA GLY A 449 4.74 -24.50 3.02
C GLY A 449 5.12 -24.05 4.43
N THR A 450 4.50 -24.62 5.47
CA THR A 450 5.12 -24.74 6.79
C THR A 450 6.26 -25.77 6.73
N ASP A 451 7.43 -25.32 6.28
CA ASP A 451 8.71 -25.94 6.62
C ASP A 451 9.38 -25.04 7.69
N ALA A 452 8.79 -25.06 8.87
CA ALA A 452 9.40 -24.58 10.10
C ALA A 452 9.50 -25.77 11.06
N LEU A 453 10.30 -26.76 10.68
CA LEU A 453 10.86 -27.71 11.63
C LEU A 453 11.90 -26.97 12.47
N LEU A 454 11.67 -27.00 13.79
CA LEU A 454 12.65 -26.66 14.81
C LEU A 454 14.00 -27.34 14.52
N PRO A 455 15.16 -26.69 14.79
CA PRO A 455 16.44 -27.33 14.61
C PRO A 455 16.65 -28.35 15.73
N ALA A 456 16.44 -29.64 15.44
CA ALA A 456 17.02 -30.73 16.21
C ALA A 456 18.45 -30.98 15.71
N PRO A 457 19.42 -31.27 16.60
CA PRO A 457 20.82 -31.35 16.24
C PRO A 457 21.09 -32.55 15.33
N ALA A 458 21.96 -32.33 14.36
CA ALA A 458 22.41 -33.33 13.40
C ALA A 458 22.90 -34.61 14.10
N ALA A 459 22.36 -35.75 13.68
CA ALA A 459 22.98 -37.05 13.84
C ALA A 459 23.09 -37.72 12.47
N CYS A 460 24.29 -38.21 12.20
CA CYS A 460 24.74 -38.85 10.97
C CYS A 460 23.87 -40.03 10.53
N GLY A 461 23.96 -40.33 9.23
CA GLY A 461 23.03 -41.17 8.49
C GLY A 461 22.96 -42.65 8.85
N THR A 462 21.88 -43.29 8.39
CA THR A 462 21.74 -44.61 7.73
C THR A 462 20.25 -44.95 7.55
N PRO A 463 19.91 -46.02 6.81
CA PRO A 463 19.40 -46.03 5.44
C PRO A 463 17.88 -45.83 5.32
N ALA A 464 17.43 -45.54 4.10
CA ALA A 464 16.02 -45.44 3.72
C ALA A 464 15.18 -46.61 4.26
N ALA A 465 14.17 -46.30 5.08
CA ALA A 465 13.15 -47.26 5.47
C ALA A 465 12.39 -47.73 4.22
N PRO A 466 12.06 -49.03 4.10
CA PRO A 466 11.33 -49.55 2.95
C PRO A 466 9.95 -48.89 2.87
N LEU A 467 9.53 -48.55 1.65
CA LEU A 467 8.18 -48.07 1.36
C LEU A 467 7.17 -49.10 1.86
N LEU A 468 6.54 -48.82 3.00
CA LEU A 468 5.51 -49.66 3.58
C LEU A 468 4.28 -49.63 2.66
N SER A 469 3.68 -50.79 2.43
CA SER A 469 2.43 -50.88 1.68
C SER A 469 1.31 -50.14 2.43
N MET A 470 0.32 -49.64 1.69
CA MET A 470 -0.84 -48.93 2.26
C MET A 470 -1.51 -49.71 3.41
N HIS A 471 -1.57 -51.05 3.30
CA HIS A 471 -2.09 -51.91 4.36
C HIS A 471 -1.28 -51.80 5.67
N GLN A 472 0.06 -51.83 5.57
CA GLN A 472 0.95 -51.73 6.74
C GLN A 472 0.89 -50.34 7.39
N ILE A 473 0.70 -49.28 6.60
CA ILE A 473 0.51 -47.92 7.11
C ILE A 473 -0.80 -47.83 7.89
N VAL A 474 -1.91 -48.29 7.30
CA VAL A 474 -3.22 -48.28 7.96
C VAL A 474 -3.19 -49.11 9.24
N GLU A 475 -2.56 -50.28 9.22
CA GLU A 475 -2.44 -51.15 10.39
C GLU A 475 -1.59 -50.51 11.50
N ALA A 476 -0.48 -49.86 11.16
CA ALA A 476 0.36 -49.13 12.11
C ALA A 476 -0.38 -47.93 12.73
N SER A 477 -1.09 -47.14 11.92
CA SER A 477 -1.90 -46.02 12.40
C SER A 477 -3.06 -46.48 13.29
N GLN A 478 -3.74 -47.58 12.93
CA GLN A 478 -4.77 -48.18 13.78
C GLN A 478 -4.19 -48.65 15.12
N ARG A 479 -3.01 -49.29 15.10
CA ARG A 479 -2.32 -49.72 16.33
C ARG A 479 -2.01 -48.54 17.25
N GLN A 480 -1.53 -47.45 16.68
CA GLN A 480 -1.17 -46.24 17.43
C GLN A 480 -2.40 -45.56 18.02
N ALA A 481 -3.48 -45.40 17.24
CA ALA A 481 -4.73 -44.79 17.71
C ALA A 481 -5.35 -45.56 18.88
N ILE A 482 -5.36 -46.90 18.81
CA ILE A 482 -5.87 -47.75 19.89
C ILE A 482 -5.02 -47.59 21.16
N ARG A 483 -3.68 -47.59 21.04
CA ARG A 483 -2.78 -47.41 22.19
C ARG A 483 -2.94 -46.05 22.85
N GLN A 484 -3.06 -44.99 22.06
CA GLN A 484 -3.25 -43.63 22.60
C GLN A 484 -4.61 -43.50 23.31
N ALA A 485 -5.67 -44.06 22.75
CA ALA A 485 -7.00 -44.06 23.38
C ALA A 485 -7.01 -44.86 24.70
N LEU A 486 -6.28 -45.98 24.76
CA LEU A 486 -6.14 -46.76 26.01
C LEU A 486 -5.30 -46.02 27.06
N ALA A 487 -4.21 -45.37 26.66
CA ALA A 487 -3.37 -44.59 27.57
C ALA A 487 -4.15 -43.40 28.18
N LEU A 488 -4.96 -42.70 27.38
CA LEU A 488 -5.79 -41.59 27.85
C LEU A 488 -6.90 -42.02 28.83
N HIS A 489 -7.40 -43.25 28.68
CA HIS A 489 -8.51 -43.77 29.49
C HIS A 489 -8.08 -44.88 30.46
N GLN A 490 -6.79 -44.90 30.85
CA GLN A 490 -6.23 -45.82 31.85
C GLN A 490 -6.63 -47.30 31.60
N ASP A 491 -6.44 -47.77 30.37
CA ASP A 491 -6.75 -49.13 29.90
C ASP A 491 -8.24 -49.54 29.97
N ASN A 492 -9.15 -48.59 30.12
CA ASN A 492 -10.59 -48.85 30.02
C ASN A 492 -11.06 -48.97 28.57
N TRP A 493 -11.20 -50.20 28.10
CA TRP A 493 -11.60 -50.55 26.73
C TRP A 493 -12.96 -50.01 26.30
N ALA A 494 -13.93 -49.90 27.21
CA ALA A 494 -15.26 -49.39 26.88
C ALA A 494 -15.28 -47.85 26.73
N ALA A 495 -14.42 -47.14 27.46
CA ALA A 495 -14.23 -45.70 27.29
C ALA A 495 -13.40 -45.40 26.04
N ALA A 496 -12.32 -46.16 25.80
CA ALA A 496 -11.48 -46.04 24.61
C ALA A 496 -12.27 -46.32 23.31
N ALA A 497 -13.19 -47.29 23.32
CA ALA A 497 -14.04 -47.59 22.17
C ALA A 497 -14.97 -46.42 21.83
N ARG A 498 -15.64 -45.85 22.84
CA ARG A 498 -16.48 -44.66 22.67
C ARG A 498 -15.70 -43.46 22.16
N HIS A 499 -14.49 -43.23 22.66
CA HIS A 499 -13.61 -42.15 22.19
C HIS A 499 -13.21 -42.32 20.72
N LEU A 500 -13.02 -43.57 20.28
CA LEU A 500 -12.70 -43.91 18.89
C LEU A 500 -13.95 -44.05 17.99
N GLY A 501 -15.16 -43.80 18.51
CA GLY A 501 -16.41 -43.92 17.76
C GLY A 501 -16.79 -45.37 17.39
N LEU A 502 -16.31 -46.35 18.15
CA LEU A 502 -16.53 -47.78 17.91
C LEU A 502 -17.27 -48.43 19.08
N ASP A 503 -18.00 -49.50 18.80
CA ASP A 503 -18.50 -50.39 19.86
C ASP A 503 -17.36 -51.17 20.52
N ALA A 504 -17.49 -51.44 21.82
CA ALA A 504 -16.46 -52.14 22.61
C ALA A 504 -16.09 -53.52 22.02
N SER A 505 -17.08 -54.26 21.50
CA SER A 505 -16.86 -55.55 20.84
C SER A 505 -16.07 -55.42 19.53
N ASN A 506 -16.26 -54.34 18.78
CA ASN A 506 -15.52 -54.09 17.52
C ASN A 506 -14.10 -53.63 17.80
N LEU A 507 -13.87 -52.78 18.82
CA LEU A 507 -12.53 -52.40 19.23
C LEU A 507 -11.71 -53.62 19.67
N HIS A 508 -12.29 -54.58 20.40
CA HIS A 508 -11.59 -55.81 20.77
C HIS A 508 -11.22 -56.68 19.56
N LYS A 509 -12.10 -56.82 18.56
CA LYS A 509 -11.79 -57.54 17.32
C LYS A 509 -10.68 -56.87 16.53
N LEU A 510 -10.73 -55.53 16.44
CA LEU A 510 -9.71 -54.74 15.77
C LEU A 510 -8.37 -54.90 16.49
N ALA A 511 -8.33 -54.74 17.81
CA ALA A 511 -7.11 -54.89 18.61
C ALA A 511 -6.46 -56.29 18.49
N ARG A 512 -7.24 -57.37 18.35
CA ARG A 512 -6.68 -58.71 18.03
C ARG A 512 -6.08 -58.76 16.63
N ARG A 513 -6.79 -58.20 15.63
CA ARG A 513 -6.32 -58.17 14.23
C ARG A 513 -5.00 -57.41 14.10
N VAL A 514 -4.86 -56.29 14.82
CA VAL A 514 -3.66 -55.45 14.80
C VAL A 514 -2.56 -55.93 15.78
N GLY A 515 -2.76 -57.09 16.44
CA GLY A 515 -1.75 -57.72 17.31
C GLY A 515 -1.53 -57.06 18.69
N LEU A 516 -2.49 -56.27 19.20
CA LEU A 516 -2.43 -55.60 20.51
C LEU A 516 -3.01 -56.43 21.66
N LYS A 517 -3.73 -57.49 21.35
CA LYS A 517 -4.40 -58.35 22.34
C LYS A 517 -4.39 -59.79 21.81
N ALA A 518 -4.04 -60.74 22.68
CA ALA A 518 -4.08 -62.17 22.36
C ALA A 518 -5.52 -62.68 22.14
#